data_AF-A0A936L942-F1
#
_entry.id   AF-A0A936L942-F1
#
_cell.length_a   1.000
_cell.length_b   1.000
_cell.length_c   1.000
_cell.angle_alpha   90.00
_cell.angle_beta   90.00
_cell.angle_gamma   90.00
#
_symmetry.space_group_name_H-M   'P 1'
#
loop_
_entity.id
_entity.type
_entity.pdbx_description
1 polymer ?
#
loop_
_entity_poly.entity_id
_entity_poly.type
_entity_poly.pdbx_seq_one_letter_code
_entity_poly.pdbx_strand_id
1 'polypeptide(L)'
;MATKKFVVELLGADGKGVSGVPVKASGCMELVSSPVGTVLFLTDESQVTVTISGKDVFKAAINAVPDRLVFVQDGGGWKQK
;
A
#
# COMPACT_ATOMS: atom_id res chain seq x y z
N MET A 1 -5.60 -20.76 -6.67
CA MET A 1 -5.19 -19.57 -5.89
C MET A 1 -5.00 -18.45 -6.87
N ALA A 2 -5.61 -17.29 -6.65
CA ALA A 2 -5.37 -16.11 -7.48
C ALA A 2 -4.12 -15.42 -6.97
N THR A 3 -3.21 -15.00 -7.84
CA THR A 3 -2.06 -14.19 -7.47
C THR A 3 -2.30 -12.77 -7.96
N LYS A 4 -2.06 -11.77 -7.11
CA LYS A 4 -2.24 -10.36 -7.43
C LYS A 4 -0.93 -9.60 -7.25
N LYS A 5 -0.52 -8.93 -8.33
CA LYS A 5 0.49 -7.88 -8.31
C LYS A 5 -0.21 -6.53 -8.16
N PHE A 6 0.26 -5.68 -7.26
CA PHE A 6 -0.26 -4.31 -7.13
C PHE A 6 0.83 -3.38 -6.58
N VAL A 7 0.64 -2.09 -6.84
CA VAL A 7 1.49 -1.00 -6.34
C VAL A 7 0.75 -0.26 -5.24
N VAL A 8 1.45 0.04 -4.14
CA VAL A 8 1.03 1.04 -3.16
C VAL A 8 1.81 2.32 -3.46
N GLU A 9 1.09 3.40 -3.76
CA GLU A 9 1.63 4.74 -4.02
C GLU A 9 1.25 5.65 -2.84
N LEU A 10 2.25 6.29 -2.26
CA LEU A 10 2.15 7.15 -1.08
C LEU A 10 2.48 8.57 -1.49
N LEU A 11 1.50 9.46 -1.37
CA LEU A 11 1.60 10.86 -1.74
C LEU A 11 1.51 11.77 -0.53
N GLY A 12 2.29 12.84 -0.50
CA GLY A 12 2.15 13.92 0.46
C GLY A 12 0.94 14.81 0.12
N ALA A 13 0.64 15.75 1.01
CA ALA A 13 -0.41 16.75 0.75
C ALA A 13 -0.13 17.62 -0.50
N ASP A 14 1.14 17.71 -0.91
CA ASP A 14 1.60 18.39 -2.12
C ASP A 14 1.52 17.51 -3.38
N GLY A 15 1.02 16.28 -3.26
CA GLY A 15 0.91 15.31 -4.34
C GLY A 15 2.22 14.64 -4.75
N LYS A 16 3.32 14.83 -4.02
CA LYS A 16 4.60 14.19 -4.30
C LYS A 16 4.76 12.87 -3.56
N GLY A 17 5.56 11.96 -4.12
CA GLY A 17 5.88 10.69 -3.49
C GLY A 17 6.55 10.84 -2.12
N VAL A 18 6.08 10.09 -1.11
CA VAL A 18 6.67 10.09 0.24
C VAL A 18 7.55 8.86 0.41
N SER A 19 8.86 9.08 0.47
CA SER A 19 9.88 8.03 0.64
C SER A 19 10.06 7.59 2.09
N GLY A 20 10.62 6.39 2.29
CA GLY A 20 11.04 5.96 3.62
C GLY A 20 9.90 5.47 4.53
N VAL A 21 8.70 5.28 3.97
CA VAL A 21 7.53 4.85 4.74
C VAL A 21 7.46 3.32 4.76
N PRO A 22 7.39 2.68 5.94
CA PRO A 22 7.19 1.24 6.02
C PRO A 22 5.77 0.86 5.59
N VAL A 23 5.65 -0.11 4.70
CA VAL A 23 4.41 -0.64 4.14
C VAL A 23 4.47 -2.17 4.16
N LYS A 24 3.38 -2.82 4.56
CA LYS A 24 3.24 -4.27 4.52
C LYS A 24 1.94 -4.66 3.82
N ALA A 25 1.97 -5.76 3.09
CA ALA A 25 0.79 -6.42 2.56
C ALA A 25 0.67 -7.84 3.15
N SER A 26 -0.55 -8.37 3.26
CA SER A 26 -0.79 -9.76 3.65
C SER A 26 0.06 -10.73 2.82
N GLY A 27 0.72 -11.69 3.49
CA GLY A 27 1.58 -12.69 2.83
C GLY A 27 2.95 -12.15 2.38
N CYS A 28 3.24 -10.86 2.59
CA CYS A 28 4.52 -10.24 2.24
C CYS A 28 5.30 -9.77 3.48
N MET A 29 6.62 -9.64 3.34
CA MET A 29 7.43 -8.89 4.30
C MET A 29 7.11 -7.39 4.24
N GLU A 30 7.42 -6.69 5.33
CA GLU A 30 7.38 -5.24 5.34
C GLU A 30 8.49 -4.69 4.43
N LEU A 31 8.14 -3.72 3.62
CA LEU A 31 9.02 -3.02 2.69
C LEU A 31 9.00 -1.52 3.01
N VAL A 32 9.96 -0.78 2.47
CA VAL A 32 10.05 0.67 2.64
C VAL A 32 9.79 1.35 1.29
N SER A 33 9.00 2.43 1.29
CA SER A 33 8.68 3.17 0.07
C SER A 33 9.92 3.75 -0.61
N SER A 34 9.94 3.64 -1.94
CA SER A 34 11.00 4.17 -2.80
C SER A 34 11.11 5.70 -2.71
N PRO A 35 12.15 6.33 -3.28
CA PRO A 35 12.26 7.79 -3.37
C PRO A 35 11.06 8.49 -4.04
N VAL A 36 10.28 7.77 -4.86
CA VAL A 36 9.05 8.29 -5.50
C VAL A 36 7.78 7.85 -4.79
N GLY A 37 7.89 7.30 -3.57
CA GLY A 37 6.75 6.96 -2.72
C GLY A 37 6.02 5.67 -3.09
N THR A 38 6.68 4.73 -3.77
CA THR A 38 6.01 3.51 -4.25
C THR A 38 6.57 2.24 -3.60
N VAL A 39 5.70 1.25 -3.40
CA VAL A 39 6.06 -0.13 -3.05
C VAL A 39 5.30 -1.09 -3.94
N LEU A 40 5.95 -2.16 -4.40
CA LEU A 40 5.33 -3.21 -5.21
C LEU A 40 5.16 -4.48 -4.37
N PHE A 41 3.96 -5.05 -4.40
CA PHE A 41 3.67 -6.34 -3.79
C PHE A 41 3.18 -7.36 -4.81
N LEU A 42 3.47 -8.62 -4.51
CA LEU A 42 2.92 -9.80 -5.16
C LEU A 42 2.45 -10.74 -4.04
N THR A 43 1.16 -11.03 -3.99
CA THR A 43 0.56 -11.89 -2.96
C THR A 43 -0.46 -12.82 -3.59
N ASP A 44 -0.65 -13.99 -2.98
CA ASP A 44 -1.66 -14.98 -3.31
C ASP A 44 -2.67 -15.21 -2.17
N GLU A 45 -2.61 -14.36 -1.13
CA GLU A 45 -3.53 -14.36 0.00
C GLU A 45 -4.97 -14.07 -0.44
N SER A 46 -5.93 -14.89 0.01
CA SER A 46 -7.35 -14.73 -0.36
C SER A 46 -7.93 -13.35 0.03
N GLN A 47 -7.39 -12.74 1.08
CA GLN A 47 -7.72 -11.41 1.57
C GLN A 47 -6.43 -10.59 1.73
N VAL A 48 -6.40 -9.44 1.09
CA VAL A 48 -5.27 -8.51 1.13
C VAL A 48 -5.58 -7.41 2.13
N THR A 49 -4.75 -7.31 3.16
CA THR A 49 -4.68 -6.18 4.08
C THR A 49 -3.39 -5.43 3.80
N VAL A 50 -3.47 -4.11 3.66
CA VAL A 50 -2.29 -3.23 3.56
C VAL A 50 -2.18 -2.42 4.83
N THR A 51 -0.98 -2.43 5.42
CA THR A 51 -0.63 -1.58 6.55
C THR A 51 0.42 -0.57 6.14
N ILE A 52 0.28 0.66 6.63
CA ILE A 52 1.26 1.73 6.46
C ILE A 52 1.64 2.23 7.85
N SER A 53 2.94 2.23 8.16
CA SER A 53 3.46 2.62 9.49
C SER A 53 2.76 1.89 10.64
N GLY A 54 2.51 0.59 10.46
CA GLY A 54 1.88 -0.27 11.47
C GLY A 54 0.37 -0.12 11.62
N LYS A 55 -0.30 0.69 10.79
CA LYS A 55 -1.76 0.86 10.79
C LYS A 55 -2.39 0.25 9.55
N ASP A 56 -3.45 -0.53 9.73
CA ASP A 56 -4.27 -1.05 8.62
C ASP A 56 -4.98 0.10 7.91
N VAL A 57 -4.79 0.22 6.60
CA VAL A 57 -5.36 1.31 5.78
C VAL A 57 -6.27 0.79 4.65
N PHE A 58 -6.17 -0.49 4.32
CA PHE A 58 -6.95 -1.12 3.26
C PHE A 58 -7.14 -2.59 3.54
N LYS A 59 -8.32 -3.10 3.17
CA LYS A 59 -8.68 -4.51 3.28
C LYS A 59 -9.69 -4.89 2.21
N ALA A 60 -9.36 -5.89 1.38
CA ALA A 60 -10.28 -6.40 0.37
C ALA A 60 -9.97 -7.87 0.02
N ALA A 61 -10.92 -8.55 -0.64
CA ALA A 61 -10.63 -9.83 -1.29
C ALA A 61 -9.64 -9.63 -2.44
N ILE A 62 -8.76 -10.60 -2.69
CA ILE A 62 -7.67 -10.47 -3.68
C ILE A 62 -8.12 -10.05 -5.09
N ASN A 63 -9.30 -10.52 -5.51
CA ASN A 63 -9.88 -10.19 -6.81
C ASN A 63 -10.44 -8.76 -6.90
N ALA A 64 -10.66 -8.10 -5.76
CA ALA A 64 -11.15 -6.72 -5.68
C ALA A 64 -10.00 -5.70 -5.47
N VAL A 65 -8.75 -6.18 -5.34
CA VAL A 65 -7.59 -5.29 -5.19
C VAL A 65 -7.30 -4.64 -6.55
N PRO A 66 -7.23 -3.29 -6.62
CA PRO A 66 -6.83 -2.61 -7.84
C PRO A 66 -5.33 -2.83 -8.10
N ASP A 67 -4.88 -2.62 -9.34
CA ASP A 67 -3.44 -2.72 -9.67
C ASP A 67 -2.60 -1.63 -8.99
N ARG A 68 -3.26 -0.55 -8.54
CA ARG A 68 -2.66 0.57 -7.84
C ARG A 68 -3.57 1.05 -6.72
N LEU A 69 -3.03 1.12 -5.51
CA LEU A 69 -3.64 1.77 -4.36
C LEU A 69 -2.90 3.07 -4.09
N VAL A 70 -3.61 4.19 -4.08
CA VAL A 70 -3.02 5.51 -3.84
C VAL A 70 -3.49 6.01 -2.47
N PHE A 71 -2.54 6.37 -1.61
CA PHE A 71 -2.81 6.96 -0.31
C PHE A 71 -2.18 8.34 -0.22
N VAL A 72 -2.94 9.31 0.29
CA VAL A 72 -2.47 10.67 0.54
C VAL A 72 -2.32 10.88 2.04
N GLN A 73 -1.21 11.49 2.45
CA GLN A 73 -0.93 11.82 3.83
C GLN A 73 -1.92 12.88 4.34
N ASP A 74 -2.61 12.58 5.44
CA ASP A 74 -3.64 13.44 6.04
C ASP A 74 -3.43 13.52 7.56
N GLY A 75 -2.92 14.66 8.04
CA GLY A 75 -2.85 14.97 9.49
C GLY A 75 -2.12 13.95 10.38
N GLY A 76 -1.19 13.16 9.85
CA GLY A 76 -0.48 12.09 10.58
C GLY A 76 -1.03 10.67 10.33
N GLY A 77 -2.00 10.53 9.42
CA GLY A 77 -2.49 9.26 8.88
C GLY A 77 -2.40 9.21 7.35
N TRP A 78 -3.04 8.19 6.78
CA TRP A 78 -3.10 7.93 5.34
C TRP A 78 -4.55 7.72 4.93
N LYS A 79 -4.98 8.43 3.89
CA LYS A 79 -6.32 8.30 3.34
C LYS A 79 -6.23 7.76 1.92
N GLN A 80 -7.00 6.72 1.62
CA GLN A 80 -7.10 6.21 0.26
C GLN A 80 -7.77 7.25 -0.64
N LYS A 81 -7.18 7.49 -1.81
CA LYS A 81 -7.70 8.36 -2.86
C LYS A 81 -8.56 7.59 -3.87
#